data_AF-A0A8S2KA54-F1
#
_entry.id   AF-A0A8S2KA54-F1
#
_cell.length_a   1.000
_cell.length_b   1.000
_cell.length_c   1.000
_cell.angle_alpha   90.00
_cell.angle_beta   90.00
_cell.angle_gamma   90.00
#
_symmetry.space_group_name_H-M   'P 1'
#
loop_
_entity.id
_entity.type
_entity.pdbx_description
1 polymer ?
#
loop_
_entity_poly.entity_id
_entity_poly.type
_entity_poly.pdbx_seq_one_letter_code
_entity_poly.pdbx_strand_id
1 'polypeptide(L)'
;KNPRSAIACTLNKVRTHRRIILTGTPMQNNLKEYFSMVNFCKPNFLGTEREFSHLFRQPIQVGQHRDSLAYQVKIMRSRVSDVNILLKNIIHRRDFDVLRSYLPPKFEYAIKIKCRPMQRTLYETYINYHRMNSINTNLSQVSIKHRAANIKVFNDINNTRSRLFLI
;
A
#
# COMPACT_ATOMS: atom_id res chain seq x y z
N LYS A 1 9.66 -8.38 3.80
CA LYS A 1 8.64 -8.65 4.85
C LYS A 1 7.66 -9.76 4.42
N ASN A 2 8.15 -10.85 3.82
CA ASN A 2 7.30 -11.99 3.50
C ASN A 2 7.41 -13.00 4.65
N PRO A 3 6.33 -13.36 5.34
CA PRO A 3 6.39 -14.30 6.47
C PRO A 3 6.88 -15.70 6.04
N ARG A 4 6.84 -16.00 4.75
CA ARG A 4 7.33 -17.27 4.18
C ARG A 4 8.79 -17.23 3.70
N SER A 5 9.50 -16.13 3.88
CA SER A 5 10.93 -16.10 3.49
C SER A 5 11.75 -17.02 4.40
N ALA A 6 12.82 -17.60 3.84
CA ALA A 6 13.75 -18.44 4.61
C ALA A 6 14.26 -17.70 5.86
N ILE A 7 14.59 -16.41 5.71
CA ILE A 7 15.02 -15.54 6.81
C ILE A 7 13.94 -15.42 7.89
N ALA A 8 12.67 -15.17 7.51
CA ALA A 8 11.58 -15.03 8.48
C ALA A 8 11.31 -16.34 9.23
N CYS A 9 11.39 -17.49 8.55
CA CYS A 9 11.26 -18.80 9.17
C CYS A 9 12.38 -19.06 10.19
N THR A 10 13.63 -18.79 9.80
CA THR A 10 14.80 -18.97 10.68
C THR A 10 14.74 -18.05 11.90
N LEU A 11 14.43 -16.77 11.71
CA LEU A 11 14.31 -15.80 12.81
C LEU A 11 13.19 -16.16 13.79
N ASN A 12 12.09 -16.73 13.32
CA ASN A 12 11.01 -17.19 14.19
C ASN A 12 11.44 -18.32 15.13
N LYS A 13 12.39 -19.16 14.72
CA LYS A 13 12.94 -20.26 15.54
C LYS A 13 13.88 -19.77 16.65
N VAL A 14 14.42 -18.56 16.54
CA VAL A 14 15.30 -18.00 17.56
C VAL A 14 14.49 -17.67 18.82
N ARG A 15 14.82 -18.32 19.94
CA ARG A 15 14.16 -18.13 21.23
C ARG A 15 14.72 -16.88 21.92
N THR A 16 13.87 -15.90 22.16
CA THR A 16 14.23 -14.61 22.79
C THR A 16 13.08 -14.08 23.62
N HIS A 17 13.34 -13.43 24.75
CA HIS A 17 12.29 -12.82 25.57
C HIS A 17 11.68 -11.56 24.94
N ARG A 18 12.46 -10.79 24.19
CA ARG A 18 12.03 -9.52 23.57
C ARG A 18 12.47 -9.47 22.11
N ARG A 19 11.57 -9.00 21.24
CA ARG A 19 11.81 -8.85 19.81
C ARG A 19 11.45 -7.42 19.39
N ILE A 20 12.37 -6.74 18.70
CA ILE A 20 12.20 -5.38 18.19
C ILE A 20 12.51 -5.40 16.69
N ILE A 21 11.66 -4.75 15.90
CA ILE A 21 11.87 -4.54 14.47
C ILE A 21 12.11 -3.06 14.21
N LEU A 22 13.18 -2.75 13.47
CA LEU A 22 13.44 -1.43 12.92
C LEU A 22 13.16 -1.44 11.42
N THR A 23 12.43 -0.43 10.91
CA THR A 23 12.10 -0.29 9.48
C THR A 23 12.27 1.16 9.07
N GLY A 24 13.09 1.40 8.04
CA GLY A 24 13.35 2.75 7.53
C GLY A 24 12.25 3.31 6.64
N THR A 25 11.48 2.45 5.97
CA THR A 25 10.31 2.87 5.21
C THR A 25 9.07 2.86 6.11
N PRO A 26 8.30 3.97 6.19
CA PRO A 26 6.97 3.90 6.77
C PRO A 26 6.23 2.84 5.98
N MET A 27 5.65 1.87 6.68
CA MET A 27 5.13 0.64 6.11
C MET A 27 4.07 0.92 5.04
N GLN A 28 4.51 1.01 3.78
CA GLN A 28 3.70 1.52 2.68
C GLN A 28 2.53 0.57 2.41
N ASN A 29 1.37 0.87 2.99
CA ASN A 29 0.03 0.41 2.63
C ASN A 29 -0.23 -1.11 2.50
N ASN A 30 0.72 -1.96 2.87
CA ASN A 30 0.51 -3.41 2.89
C ASN A 30 0.18 -3.89 4.30
N LEU A 31 -1.11 -3.92 4.64
CA LEU A 31 -1.60 -4.43 5.92
C LEU A 31 -1.12 -5.86 6.23
N LYS A 32 -0.77 -6.65 5.21
CA LYS A 32 -0.17 -7.98 5.39
C LYS A 32 1.24 -7.92 5.97
N GLU A 33 2.03 -6.94 5.55
CA GLU A 33 3.36 -6.70 6.11
C GLU A 33 3.24 -6.25 7.56
N TYR A 34 2.30 -5.34 7.85
CA TYR A 34 1.92 -4.94 9.21
C TYR A 34 1.67 -6.14 10.11
N PHE A 35 0.75 -7.02 9.69
CA PHE A 35 0.45 -8.24 10.41
C PHE A 35 1.71 -9.08 10.67
N SER A 36 2.53 -9.27 9.64
CA SER A 36 3.73 -10.11 9.74
C SER A 36 4.75 -9.56 10.75
N MET A 37 4.95 -8.24 10.81
CA MET A 37 5.88 -7.63 11.77
C MET A 37 5.34 -7.65 13.20
N VAL A 38 4.06 -7.31 13.38
CA VAL A 38 3.43 -7.35 14.70
C VAL A 38 3.41 -8.78 15.23
N ASN A 39 3.07 -9.75 14.40
CA ASN A 39 3.06 -11.16 14.79
C ASN A 39 4.48 -11.70 15.10
N PHE A 40 5.51 -11.16 14.46
CA PHE A 40 6.89 -11.50 14.82
C PHE A 40 7.29 -10.96 16.20
N CYS A 41 6.95 -9.70 16.51
CA CYS A 41 7.27 -9.06 17.79
C CYS A 41 6.41 -9.58 18.94
N LYS A 42 5.11 -9.75 18.70
CA LYS A 42 4.09 -10.15 19.67
C LYS A 42 3.13 -11.15 19.02
N PRO A 43 3.48 -12.45 19.00
CA PRO A 43 2.66 -13.48 18.35
C PRO A 43 1.25 -13.54 18.97
N ASN A 44 0.26 -13.87 18.14
CA ASN A 44 -1.16 -13.99 18.50
C ASN A 44 -1.87 -12.69 18.97
N PHE A 45 -1.22 -11.52 18.91
CA PHE A 45 -1.86 -10.26 19.31
C PHE A 45 -3.00 -9.81 18.38
N LEU A 46 -2.86 -10.07 17.08
CA LEU A 46 -3.84 -9.68 16.05
C LEU A 46 -4.78 -10.81 15.64
N GLY A 47 -4.72 -11.96 16.32
CA GLY A 47 -5.35 -13.21 15.87
C GLY A 47 -4.63 -13.82 14.66
N THR A 48 -5.37 -14.58 13.86
CA THR A 48 -4.84 -15.22 12.66
C THR A 48 -4.76 -14.25 11.47
N GLU A 49 -3.88 -14.54 10.49
CA GLU A 49 -3.76 -13.72 9.27
C GLU A 49 -5.11 -13.61 8.52
N ARG A 50 -5.92 -14.68 8.56
CA ARG A 50 -7.22 -14.75 7.90
C ARG A 50 -8.23 -13.82 8.57
N GLU A 51 -8.36 -13.89 9.89
CA GLU A 51 -9.27 -13.02 10.66
C GLU A 51 -8.87 -11.56 10.50
N PHE A 52 -7.58 -11.24 10.66
CA PHE A 52 -7.08 -9.89 10.46
C PHE A 52 -7.34 -9.39 9.03
N SER A 53 -7.15 -10.25 8.02
CA SER A 53 -7.44 -9.90 6.63
C SER A 53 -8.93 -9.63 6.41
N HIS A 54 -9.82 -10.38 7.04
CA HIS A 54 -11.26 -10.21 6.88
C HIS A 54 -11.78 -8.97 7.61
N LEU A 55 -11.31 -8.74 8.84
CA LEU A 55 -11.75 -7.63 9.70
C LEU A 55 -11.22 -6.27 9.23
N PHE A 56 -9.99 -6.23 8.71
CA PHE A 56 -9.30 -4.98 8.39
C PHE A 56 -8.90 -4.89 6.93
N ARG A 57 -8.09 -5.82 6.41
CA ARG A 57 -7.49 -5.66 5.07
C ARG A 57 -8.53 -5.57 3.96
N GLN A 58 -9.47 -6.51 3.90
CA GLN A 58 -10.51 -6.58 2.89
C GLN A 58 -11.43 -5.36 2.91
N PRO A 59 -12.07 -4.96 4.02
CA PRO A 59 -12.94 -3.80 4.04
C PRO A 59 -12.19 -2.50 3.74
N ILE A 60 -10.93 -2.39 4.16
CA ILE A 60 -10.11 -1.22 3.85
C ILE A 60 -9.80 -1.16 2.35
N GLN A 61 -9.40 -2.27 1.75
CA GLN A 61 -9.15 -2.35 0.32
C GLN A 61 -10.42 -2.04 -0.50
N VAL A 62 -11.56 -2.59 -0.08
CA VAL A 62 -12.86 -2.35 -0.72
C VAL A 62 -13.22 -0.87 -0.71
N GLY A 63 -13.05 -0.15 0.41
CA GLY A 63 -13.37 1.28 0.51
C GLY A 63 -12.37 2.23 -0.16
N GLN A 64 -11.20 1.73 -0.60
CA GLN A 64 -10.18 2.53 -1.32
C GLN A 64 -10.38 2.56 -2.84
N HIS A 65 -11.28 1.73 -3.38
CA HIS A 65 -11.59 1.75 -4.81
C HIS A 65 -12.34 3.04 -5.17
N ARG A 66 -12.22 3.48 -6.43
CA ARG A 66 -12.94 4.68 -6.89
C ARG A 66 -14.45 4.46 -6.96
N ASP A 67 -14.84 3.22 -7.23
CA ASP A 67 -16.24 2.81 -7.41
C ASP A 67 -16.88 2.37 -6.08
N SER A 68 -16.23 2.65 -4.94
CA SER A 68 -16.71 2.27 -3.62
C SER A 68 -17.93 3.09 -3.21
N LEU A 69 -18.94 2.40 -2.68
CA LEU A 69 -20.14 3.04 -2.15
C LEU A 69 -19.82 3.82 -0.87
N ALA A 70 -20.61 4.86 -0.57
CA ALA A 70 -20.39 5.73 0.59
C ALA A 70 -20.30 4.94 1.92
N TYR A 71 -21.13 3.89 2.08
CA TYR A 71 -21.08 3.04 3.26
C TYR A 71 -19.76 2.25 3.37
N GLN A 72 -19.18 1.81 2.24
CA GLN A 72 -17.90 1.09 2.22
C GLN A 72 -16.74 2.00 2.62
N VAL A 73 -16.77 3.26 2.16
CA VAL A 73 -15.81 4.29 2.57
C VAL A 73 -15.92 4.57 4.08
N LYS A 74 -17.14 4.63 4.63
CA LYS A 74 -17.37 4.79 6.07
C LYS A 74 -16.79 3.61 6.87
N ILE A 75 -17.07 2.38 6.45
CA ILE A 75 -16.51 1.17 7.08
C ILE A 75 -14.99 1.19 7.02
N MET A 76 -14.40 1.48 5.85
CA MET A 76 -12.94 1.60 5.70
C MET A 76 -12.37 2.59 6.72
N ARG A 77 -12.92 3.81 6.81
CA ARG A 77 -12.42 4.84 7.73
C ARG A 77 -12.48 4.37 9.19
N SER A 78 -13.56 3.70 9.60
CA SER A 78 -13.67 3.10 10.94
C SER A 78 -12.58 2.06 11.16
N ARG A 79 -12.44 1.10 10.24
CA ARG A 79 -11.43 0.03 10.36
C ARG A 79 -10.00 0.56 10.38
N VAL A 80 -9.71 1.62 9.62
CA VAL A 80 -8.41 2.32 9.66
C VAL A 80 -8.16 2.89 11.06
N SER A 81 -9.16 3.57 11.63
CA SER A 81 -9.05 4.14 12.98
C SER A 81 -8.84 3.05 14.03
N ASP A 82 -9.61 1.97 13.97
CA ASP A 82 -9.53 0.84 14.92
C ASP A 82 -8.12 0.23 14.92
N VAL A 83 -7.56 -0.02 13.74
CA VAL A 83 -6.19 -0.56 13.58
C VAL A 83 -5.15 0.40 14.15
N ASN A 84 -5.28 1.70 13.86
CA ASN A 84 -4.34 2.70 14.36
C ASN A 84 -4.35 2.77 15.90
N ILE A 85 -5.53 2.73 16.52
CA ILE A 85 -5.67 2.71 17.99
C ILE A 85 -5.04 1.44 18.57
N LEU A 86 -5.36 0.29 17.98
CA LEU A 86 -4.87 -1.01 18.43
C LEU A 86 -3.34 -1.12 18.33
N LEU A 87 -2.73 -0.50 17.32
CA LEU A 87 -1.29 -0.54 17.08
C LEU A 87 -0.51 0.60 17.76
N LYS A 88 -1.19 1.61 18.31
CA LYS A 88 -0.58 2.80 18.91
C LYS A 88 0.49 2.48 19.97
N ASN A 89 0.27 1.43 20.75
CA ASN A 89 1.17 1.04 21.84
C ASN A 89 2.28 0.07 21.41
N ILE A 90 2.27 -0.41 20.17
CA ILE A 90 3.26 -1.36 19.63
C ILE A 90 4.20 -0.67 18.64
N ILE A 91 3.68 0.32 17.91
CA ILE A 91 4.40 0.97 16.82
C ILE A 91 4.79 2.37 17.23
N HIS A 92 6.09 2.57 17.39
CA HIS A 92 6.68 3.89 17.60
C HIS A 92 7.10 4.46 16.24
N ARG A 93 6.26 5.32 15.68
CA ARG A 93 6.59 6.10 14.47
C ARG A 93 6.89 7.54 14.86
N ARG A 94 7.99 8.08 14.33
CA ARG A 94 8.32 9.50 14.39
C ARG A 94 8.50 9.98 12.96
N ASP A 95 7.69 10.95 12.57
CA ASP A 95 7.82 11.58 11.26
C ASP A 95 8.96 12.60 11.25
N PHE A 96 9.35 13.02 10.05
CA PHE A 96 10.40 14.01 9.83
C PHE A 96 10.17 15.32 10.61
N ASP A 97 8.92 15.62 10.99
CA ASP A 97 8.57 16.78 11.80
C ASP A 97 9.37 16.89 13.11
N VAL A 98 9.81 15.77 13.70
CA VAL A 98 10.66 15.81 14.92
C VAL A 98 12.03 16.43 14.67
N LEU A 99 12.50 16.44 13.43
CA LEU A 99 13.79 17.00 13.03
C LEU A 99 13.67 18.42 12.47
N ARG A 100 12.44 18.93 12.32
CA ARG A 100 12.18 20.20 11.64
C ARG A 100 12.78 21.41 12.35
N SER A 101 12.94 21.36 13.68
CA SER A 101 13.59 22.41 14.47
C SER A 101 15.11 22.42 14.36
N TYR A 102 15.71 21.33 13.85
CA TYR A 102 17.16 21.13 13.83
C TYR A 102 17.76 21.14 12.41
N LEU A 103 16.91 21.04 11.38
CA LEU A 103 17.33 20.95 9.99
C LEU A 103 16.80 22.13 9.17
N PRO A 104 17.55 22.58 8.14
CA PRO A 104 17.02 23.52 7.15
C PRO A 104 15.74 23.00 6.49
N PRO A 105 14.86 23.90 6.01
CA PRO A 105 13.61 23.50 5.37
C PRO A 105 13.85 22.67 4.11
N LYS A 106 13.10 21.57 3.98
CA LYS A 106 13.07 20.74 2.77
C LYS A 106 12.06 21.31 1.78
N PHE A 107 12.51 21.61 0.56
CA PHE A 107 11.64 22.03 -0.54
C PHE A 107 11.41 20.89 -1.53
N GLU A 108 10.15 20.62 -1.84
CA GLU A 108 9.75 19.58 -2.82
C GLU A 108 9.04 20.23 -4.00
N TYR A 109 9.57 20.02 -5.21
CA TYR A 109 9.01 20.56 -6.45
C TYR A 109 8.48 19.42 -7.33
N ALA A 110 7.21 19.50 -7.69
CA ALA A 110 6.59 18.59 -8.65
C ALA A 110 6.51 19.28 -10.02
N ILE A 111 7.52 19.06 -10.87
CA ILE A 111 7.59 19.67 -12.21
C ILE A 111 6.87 18.76 -13.21
N LYS A 112 5.83 19.29 -13.84
CA LYS A 112 5.09 18.60 -14.91
C LYS A 112 5.66 19.02 -16.26
N ILE A 113 6.26 18.07 -16.96
CA ILE A 113 6.84 18.29 -18.29
C ILE A 113 5.90 17.69 -19.34
N LYS A 114 5.60 18.45 -20.40
CA LYS A 114 4.82 17.94 -21.54
C LYS A 114 5.70 16.98 -22.35
N CYS A 115 5.19 15.79 -22.67
CA CYS A 115 5.87 14.88 -23.59
C CYS A 115 6.03 15.52 -24.97
N ARG A 116 7.20 15.36 -25.58
CA ARG A 116 7.43 15.78 -26.96
C ARG A 116 6.55 14.96 -27.92
N PRO A 117 6.16 15.50 -29.09
CA PRO A 117 5.32 14.78 -30.05
C PRO A 117 5.84 13.37 -30.39
N MET A 118 7.13 13.23 -30.66
CA MET A 118 7.76 11.93 -30.95
C MET A 118 7.63 10.93 -29.78
N GLN A 119 7.86 11.39 -28.54
CA GLN A 119 7.72 10.55 -27.34
C GLN A 119 6.28 10.09 -27.15
N ARG A 120 5.32 10.98 -27.44
CA ARG A 120 3.90 10.66 -27.38
C ARG A 120 3.54 9.61 -28.42
N THR A 121 3.96 9.76 -29.67
CA THR A 121 3.71 8.79 -30.73
C THR A 121 4.29 7.41 -30.38
N LEU A 122 5.54 7.35 -29.92
CA LEU A 122 6.18 6.09 -29.54
C LEU A 122 5.48 5.43 -28.34
N TYR A 123 5.05 6.23 -27.38
CA TYR A 123 4.32 5.71 -26.22
C TYR A 123 2.93 5.19 -26.61
N GLU A 124 2.21 5.91 -27.47
CA GLU A 124 0.90 5.50 -27.98
C GLU A 124 1.00 4.21 -28.81
N THR A 125 2.02 4.06 -29.67
CA THR A 125 2.24 2.82 -30.44
C THR A 125 2.56 1.65 -29.51
N TYR A 126 3.41 1.83 -28.50
CA TYR A 126 3.72 0.81 -27.51
C TYR A 126 2.47 0.33 -26.74
N ILE A 127 1.64 1.27 -26.28
CA ILE A 127 0.40 0.95 -25.56
C ILE A 127 -0.59 0.22 -26.46
N ASN A 128 -0.74 0.65 -27.71
CA ASN A 128 -1.63 0.01 -28.67
C ASN A 128 -1.18 -1.41 -29.03
N TYR A 129 0.12 -1.63 -29.26
CA TYR A 129 0.69 -2.95 -29.50
C TYR A 129 0.39 -3.91 -28.35
N HIS A 130 0.65 -3.51 -27.11
CA HIS A 130 0.36 -4.35 -25.95
C HIS A 130 -1.14 -4.58 -25.75
N ARG A 131 -1.99 -3.59 -26.01
CA ARG A 131 -3.44 -3.75 -25.92
C ARG A 131 -3.96 -4.76 -26.94
N MET A 132 -3.47 -4.72 -28.18
CA MET A 132 -3.82 -5.69 -29.24
C MET A 132 -3.33 -7.09 -28.90
N ASN A 133 -2.08 -7.25 -28.44
CA ASN A 133 -1.55 -8.54 -28.04
C ASN A 133 -2.27 -9.12 -26.81
N SER A 134 -2.66 -8.28 -25.85
CA SER A 134 -3.46 -8.71 -24.70
C SER A 134 -4.81 -9.28 -25.14
N ILE A 135 -5.44 -8.69 -26.16
CA ILE A 135 -6.71 -9.16 -26.72
C ILE A 135 -6.52 -10.51 -27.42
N ASN A 136 -5.43 -10.70 -28.17
CA ASN A 136 -5.14 -11.97 -28.85
C ASN A 136 -4.80 -13.11 -27.89
N THR A 137 -4.22 -12.83 -26.72
CA THR A 137 -3.97 -13.84 -25.67
C THR A 137 -5.19 -14.17 -24.79
N ASN A 138 -6.28 -13.39 -24.88
CA ASN A 138 -7.47 -13.57 -24.02
C ASN A 138 -8.52 -14.56 -24.55
N LEU A 139 -8.27 -15.26 -25.65
CA LEU A 139 -9.05 -16.47 -26.00
C LEU A 139 -8.68 -17.67 -25.12
N SER A 140 -7.66 -17.53 -24.27
CA SER A 140 -7.38 -18.46 -23.17
C SER A 140 -7.21 -17.68 -21.86
N GLN A 141 -8.28 -17.69 -21.05
CA GLN A 141 -8.31 -17.38 -19.60
C GLN A 141 -8.52 -15.91 -19.16
N VAL A 142 -9.81 -15.59 -18.93
CA VAL A 142 -10.41 -14.92 -17.76
C VAL A 142 -9.68 -13.75 -17.06
N SER A 143 -10.39 -12.61 -17.05
CA SER A 143 -10.32 -11.44 -16.13
C SER A 143 -9.10 -10.51 -16.18
N ILE A 144 -9.13 -9.54 -17.11
CA ILE A 144 -8.34 -8.31 -17.01
C ILE A 144 -9.21 -7.16 -16.45
N LYS A 145 -9.36 -7.11 -15.12
CA LYS A 145 -9.81 -5.89 -14.39
C LYS A 145 -8.65 -4.97 -13.99
N HIS A 146 -7.44 -5.18 -14.49
CA HIS A 146 -6.25 -4.42 -14.13
C HIS A 146 -5.48 -3.98 -15.36
N ARG A 147 -5.81 -2.80 -15.93
CA ARG A 147 -4.83 -1.97 -16.69
C ARG A 147 -5.37 -0.65 -17.24
N ALA A 148 -6.69 -0.51 -17.44
CA ALA A 148 -7.29 0.80 -17.76
C ALA A 148 -7.15 1.83 -16.62
N ALA A 149 -6.82 1.37 -15.40
CA ALA A 149 -6.51 2.23 -14.27
C ALA A 149 -5.24 3.08 -14.50
N ASN A 150 -4.23 2.64 -15.25
CA ASN A 150 -2.95 3.37 -15.29
C ASN A 150 -2.98 4.69 -16.07
N ILE A 151 -3.87 4.84 -17.06
CA ILE A 151 -4.00 6.09 -17.82
C ILE A 151 -4.91 7.09 -17.08
N LYS A 152 -5.92 6.64 -16.33
CA LYS A 152 -6.73 7.49 -15.43
C LYS A 152 -6.12 7.70 -14.04
N VAL A 153 -5.11 6.92 -13.64
CA VAL A 153 -4.35 7.13 -12.39
C VAL A 153 -3.47 8.37 -12.51
N PHE A 154 -2.89 8.63 -13.69
CA PHE A 154 -2.04 9.82 -13.89
C PHE A 154 -2.81 11.15 -13.80
N ASN A 155 -4.09 11.17 -14.18
CA ASN A 155 -4.94 12.37 -14.06
C ASN A 155 -5.56 12.55 -12.67
N ASP A 156 -5.95 11.47 -11.97
CA ASP A 156 -6.60 11.56 -10.65
C ASP A 156 -5.61 11.66 -9.47
N ILE A 157 -4.32 11.37 -9.68
CA ILE A 157 -3.25 11.73 -8.69
C ILE A 157 -3.24 13.25 -8.44
N ASN A 158 -3.74 14.06 -9.38
CA ASN A 158 -3.78 15.51 -9.23
C ASN A 158 -4.94 16.06 -8.40
N ASN A 159 -5.96 15.25 -8.06
CA ASN A 159 -7.18 15.78 -7.40
C ASN A 159 -7.49 15.17 -6.02
N THR A 160 -6.67 14.26 -5.52
CA THR A 160 -6.84 13.69 -4.16
C THR A 160 -5.53 13.69 -3.40
N ARG A 161 -5.06 14.88 -3.01
CA ARG A 161 -4.07 15.07 -1.93
C ARG A 161 -4.58 14.64 -0.54
N SER A 162 -5.79 14.10 -0.47
CA SER A 162 -6.38 13.50 0.74
C SER A 162 -6.65 12.01 0.54
N ARG A 163 -5.72 11.26 -0.08
CA ARG A 163 -5.66 9.83 0.21
C ARG A 163 -5.14 9.71 1.63
N LEU A 164 -5.99 9.20 2.53
CA LEU A 164 -5.54 8.66 3.81
C LEU A 164 -4.33 7.78 3.50
N PHE A 165 -3.14 8.31 3.76
CA PHE A 165 -2.05 7.47 4.18
C PHE A 165 -2.59 6.80 5.43
N LEU A 166 -2.90 5.51 5.30
CA LEU A 166 -2.91 4.70 6.50
C LEU A 166 -1.51 4.86 7.07
N ILE A 167 -1.50 5.14 8.38
CA ILE A 167 -0.41 5.60 9.24
C ILE A 167 -0.21 7.13 9.25
#